data_AF-A0A1Q3YYS1-F1
#
_entry.id   AF-A0A1Q3YYS1-F1
#
_cell.length_a   1.000
_cell.length_b   1.000
_cell.length_c   1.000
_cell.angle_alpha   90.00
_cell.angle_beta   90.00
_cell.angle_gamma   90.00
#
_symmetry.space_group_name_H-M   'P 1'
#
loop_
_entity.id
_entity.type
_entity.pdbx_description
1 polymer ?
#
loop_
_entity_poly.entity_id
_entity_poly.type
_entity_poly.pdbx_seq_one_letter_code
_entity_poly.pdbx_strand_id
1 'polypeptide(L)' 'MGRLSRSAVEILLRRAGLTVSQAEIEELQQAWFLLEPILELVRAEGRDPVVEPAQIFRADAWNASTDDDGGRP' A
#
# COMPACT_ATOMS: atom_id res chain seq x y z
N MET A 1 20.18 -0.24 8.49
CA MET A 1 18.91 -0.66 9.13
C MET A 1 18.95 -2.14 9.42
N GLY A 2 18.32 -2.61 10.51
CA GLY A 2 18.34 -4.01 10.92
C GLY A 2 17.27 -4.83 10.20
N ARG A 3 17.63 -6.04 9.75
CA ARG A 3 16.74 -6.97 9.04
C ARG A 3 15.48 -7.26 9.87
N LEU A 4 14.29 -7.15 9.27
CA LEU A 4 13.04 -7.53 9.95
C LEU A 4 13.10 -9.00 10.38
N SER A 5 12.87 -9.24 11.67
CA SER A 5 12.72 -10.60 12.19
C SER A 5 11.45 -11.24 11.65
N ARG A 6 11.44 -12.58 11.55
CA ARG A 6 10.24 -13.35 11.21
C ARG A 6 9.05 -12.98 12.09
N SER A 7 9.27 -12.84 13.39
CA SER A 7 8.24 -12.44 14.35
C SER A 7 7.66 -11.05 14.08
N ALA A 8 8.48 -10.11 13.61
CA ALA A 8 8.00 -8.79 13.24
C ALA A 8 7.12 -8.84 11.98
N VAL A 9 7.52 -9.62 10.97
CA VAL A 9 6.72 -9.84 9.75
C VAL A 9 5.37 -10.46 10.10
N GLU A 10 5.35 -11.50 10.93
CA GLU A 10 4.11 -12.15 11.36
C GLU A 10 3.17 -11.20 12.11
N ILE A 11 3.69 -10.38 13.02
CA ILE A 11 2.89 -9.37 13.74
C ILE A 11 2.28 -8.35 12.78
N LEU A 12 3.06 -7.88 11.80
CA LEU A 12 2.59 -6.91 10.80
C LEU A 12 1.49 -7.50 9.91
N LEU A 13 1.65 -8.74 9.45
CA LEU A 13 0.66 -9.42 8.62
C LEU A 13 -0.65 -9.64 9.38
N ARG A 14 -0.58 -10.07 10.65
CA ARG A 14 -1.77 -10.20 11.51
C ARG A 14 -2.47 -8.86 11.74
N ARG A 15 -1.71 -7.77 11.97
CA ARG A 15 -2.26 -6.42 12.12
C ARG A 15 -2.95 -5.92 10.85
N ALA A 16 -2.49 -6.34 9.68
CA ALA A 16 -3.14 -6.08 8.40
C ALA A 16 -4.38 -6.96 8.16
N GLY A 17 -4.73 -7.86 9.08
CA GLY A 17 -5.83 -8.81 8.94
C GLY A 17 -5.54 -9.95 7.97
N LEU A 18 -4.28 -10.15 7.60
CA LEU A 18 -3.88 -11.21 6.68
C LEU A 18 -3.69 -12.52 7.44
N THR A 19 -4.36 -13.57 6.94
CA THR A 19 -4.14 -14.94 7.41
C THR A 19 -3.21 -15.61 6.41
N VAL A 20 -1.98 -15.84 6.83
CA VAL A 20 -0.91 -16.43 6.01
C VAL A 20 -0.34 -17.66 6.70
N SER A 21 0.02 -18.65 5.91
CA SER A 21 0.74 -19.85 6.35
C SER A 21 2.18 -19.52 6.76
N GLN A 22 2.80 -20.44 7.48
CA GLN A 22 4.20 -20.28 7.90
C GLN A 22 5.17 -20.25 6.71
N ALA A 23 4.90 -21.00 5.64
CA ALA A 23 5.70 -20.98 4.42
C ALA A 23 5.62 -19.61 3.73
N GLU A 24 4.41 -19.03 3.62
CA GLU A 24 4.21 -17.70 3.04
C GLU A 24 4.91 -16.61 3.86
N ILE A 25 4.96 -16.71 5.18
CA ILE A 25 5.70 -15.77 6.04
C ILE A 25 7.21 -15.81 5.71
N GLU A 26 7.77 -16.99 5.49
CA GLU A 26 9.18 -17.16 5.15
C GLU A 26 9.50 -16.60 3.76
N GLU A 27 8.63 -16.86 2.78
CA GLU A 27 8.73 -16.27 1.44
C GLU A 27 8.64 -14.74 1.48
N LEU A 28 7.68 -14.19 2.22
CA LEU A 28 7.52 -12.74 2.38
C LEU A 28 8.73 -12.10 3.07
N GLN A 29 9.32 -12.77 4.06
CA GLN A 29 10.53 -12.28 4.71
C GLN A 29 11.71 -12.26 3.73
N GLN A 30 11.84 -13.26 2.87
CA GLN A 30 12.87 -13.28 1.83
C GLN A 30 12.63 -12.20 0.77
N ALA A 31 11.38 -12.05 0.31
CA ALA A 31 11.00 -11.03 -0.65
C ALA A 31 11.20 -9.60 -0.10
N TRP A 32 11.00 -9.39 1.20
CA TRP A 32 11.25 -8.09 1.84
C TRP A 32 12.67 -7.59 1.63
N PHE A 33 13.66 -8.49 1.62
CA PHE A 33 15.05 -8.13 1.37
C PHE A 33 15.27 -7.51 -0.02
N LEU A 34 14.48 -7.91 -1.01
CA LEU A 34 14.53 -7.37 -2.37
C LEU A 34 13.78 -6.03 -2.47
N LEU A 35 12.68 -5.88 -1.72
CA LEU A 35 11.84 -4.69 -1.74
C LEU A 35 12.41 -3.52 -0.91
N GLU A 36 13.07 -3.81 0.20
CA GLU A 36 13.55 -2.80 1.15
C GLU A 36 14.45 -1.73 0.51
N PRO A 37 15.46 -2.07 -0.32
CA PRO A 37 16.28 -1.06 -1.00
C PRO A 37 15.49 -0.19 -1.97
N ILE A 38 14.48 -0.76 -2.64
CA ILE A 38 13.60 -0.02 -3.56
C ILE A 38 12.75 0.99 -2.77
N LEU A 39 12.22 0.58 -1.62
CA LEU A 39 11.46 1.45 -0.73
C LEU A 39 12.33 2.56 -0.14
N GLU A 40 13.59 2.28 0.19
CA GLU A 40 14.55 3.30 0.63
C GLU A 40 14.80 4.35 -0.46
N LEU A 41 14.97 3.95 -1.73
CA LEU A 41 15.09 4.89 -2.86
C LEU A 41 13.84 5.76 -3.01
N VAL A 42 12.65 5.20 -2.80
CA VAL A 42 11.39 5.95 -2.86
C VAL A 42 11.23 6.91 -1.67
N ARG A 43 11.78 6.55 -0.50
CA ARG A 43 11.76 7.35 0.74
C ARG A 43 12.88 8.38 0.82
N ALA A 44 13.87 8.31 -0.06
CA ALA A 44 15.06 9.15 -0.01
C ALA A 44 14.70 10.64 0.16
N GLU A 45 15.38 11.26 1.11
CA GLU A 45 15.17 12.64 1.55
C GLU A 45 15.35 13.59 0.36
N GLY A 46 14.33 14.41 0.08
CA GLY A 46 14.33 15.34 -1.06
C GLY A 46 13.02 15.44 -1.82
N ARG A 47 11.99 14.64 -1.47
CA ARG A 47 10.64 14.92 -1.97
C ARG A 47 10.15 16.24 -1.39
N ASP A 48 9.84 17.17 -2.29
CA ASP A 48 9.17 18.42 -1.94
C ASP A 48 7.85 18.07 -1.23
N PRO A 49 7.59 18.58 0.00
CA PRO A 49 6.36 18.31 0.73
C PRO A 49 5.09 18.75 -0.02
N VAL A 50 5.23 19.53 -1.10
CA VAL A 50 4.14 19.98 -1.97
C VAL A 50 3.84 18.97 -3.09
N VAL A 51 4.58 17.87 -3.23
CA VAL A 51 4.27 16.84 -4.22
C VAL A 51 2.91 16.20 -3.90
N GLU A 52 1.92 16.58 -4.70
CA GLU A 52 0.57 16.03 -4.61
C GLU A 52 0.56 14.54 -4.96
N PRO A 53 -0.31 13.73 -4.32
CA PRO A 53 -0.52 12.35 -4.72
C PRO A 53 -0.93 12.26 -6.20
N ALA A 54 -0.49 11.20 -6.88
CA ALA A 54 -0.83 10.96 -8.29
C ALA A 54 -2.35 10.91 -8.55
N GLN A 55 -3.12 10.57 -7.51
CA GLN A 55 -4.58 10.62 -7.53
C GLN A 55 -5.07 11.30 -6.27
N ILE A 56 -5.87 12.35 -6.46
CA ILE A 56 -6.58 13.05 -5.38
C ILE A 56 -8.04 12.62 -5.48
N PHE A 57 -8.60 12.15 -4.37
CA PHE A 57 -10.01 11.81 -4.29
C PHE A 57 -10.86 13.07 -4.53
N ARG A 58 -11.84 12.94 -5.43
CA ARG A 58 -12.79 14.00 -5.79
C ARG A 58 -14.21 13.49 -5.57
N ALA A 59 -14.86 13.99 -4.52
CA ALA A 59 -16.18 13.52 -4.10
C ALA A 59 -17.30 13.79 -5.12
N ASP A 60 -17.15 14.85 -5.92
CA ASP A 60 -18.04 15.25 -7.01
C ASP A 60 -17.98 14.30 -8.21
N ALA A 61 -16.81 13.71 -8.50
CA ALA A 61 -16.65 12.71 -9.55
C ALA A 61 -17.39 11.38 -9.25
N TRP A 62 -17.66 11.09 -7.98
CA TRP A 62 -18.40 9.89 -7.55
C TRP A 62 -19.91 10.01 -7.81
N ASN A 63 -20.47 11.21 -7.73
CA ASN A 63 -21.91 11.43 -7.89
C ASN A 63 -22.34 11.56 -9.35
N ALA A 64 -21.42 11.91 -10.26
CA ALA A 64 -21.72 12.08 -11.68
C ALA A 64 -22.07 10.76 -12.39
N SER A 65 -21.63 9.62 -11.88
CA SER A 65 -21.91 8.30 -12.46
C SER A 65 -23.22 7.66 -11.96
N THR A 66 -23.89 8.26 -10.97
CA THR A 66 -25.17 7.76 -10.44
C THR A 66 -26.40 8.48 -10.99
N ASP A 67 -26.22 9.62 -11.68
CA ASP A 67 -27.32 10.40 -12.23
C ASP A 67 -27.62 10.09 -13.73
N ASP A 68 -26.90 9.16 -14.36
CA ASP A 68 -27.06 8.83 -15.79
C ASP A 68 -28.04 7.66 -16.08
N ASP A 69 -28.85 7.25 -15.10
CA ASP A 69 -29.98 6.31 -15.27
C ASP A 69 -31.37 6.99 -15.08
N GLY A 70 -31.38 8.32 -15.01
CA GLY A 70 -32.60 9.14 -14.88
C GLY A 70 -33.19 9.48 -16.23
N GLY A 71 -33.75 8.49 -16.92
CA GLY A 71 -34.37 8.67 -18.23
C GLY A 71 -35.43 9.79 -18.31
N ARG A 72 -35.44 10.39 -19.51
CA ARG A 72 -36.57 11.04 -20.22
C ARG A 72 -36.93 12.48 -19.84
N PRO A 73 -37.50 13.26 -20.79
CA PRO A 73 -38.53 12.90 -21.79
C PRO A 73 -38.10 12.04 -22.98
#